data_AF-X1JS23-F1
#
_entry.id   AF-X1JS23-F1
#
_cell.length_a   1.000
_cell.length_b   1.000
_cell.length_c   1.000
_cell.angle_alpha   90.00
_cell.angle_beta   90.00
_cell.angle_gamma   90.00
#
_symmetry.space_group_name_H-M   'P 1'
#
loop_
_entity.id
_entity.type
_entity.pdbx_description
1 polymer ?
#
loop_
_entity_poly.entity_id
_entity_poly.type
_entity_poly.pdbx_seq_one_letter_code
_entity_poly.pdbx_strand_id
1 'polypeptide(L)' 'MMKMIQVNCYSGHTYAERPQSFLWQGTEYKVEEIEKAWQEQGKKLFKVIT' A
#
# COMPACT_ATOMS: atom_id res chain seq x y z
N MET A 1 -4.81 3.04 -19.38
CA MET A 1 -4.13 4.15 -18.68
C MET A 1 -3.93 3.71 -17.24
N MET A 2 -2.69 3.59 -16.76
CA MET A 2 -2.41 3.15 -15.40
C MET A 2 -2.75 4.29 -14.43
N LYS A 3 -3.74 4.10 -13.56
CA LYS A 3 -4.15 5.11 -12.60
C LYS A 3 -3.23 5.03 -11.38
N MET A 4 -2.50 6.10 -11.10
CA MET A 4 -1.68 6.17 -9.89
C MET A 4 -2.60 6.30 -8.68
N ILE A 5 -2.40 5.43 -7.70
CA ILE A 5 -3.12 5.43 -6.43
C ILE A 5 -2.21 6.03 -5.38
N GLN A 6 -2.72 7.02 -4.65
CA GLN A 6 -2.02 7.56 -3.50
C GLN A 6 -2.17 6.58 -2.35
N VAL A 7 -1.05 6.16 -1.79
CA VAL A 7 -0.98 5.22 -0.67
C VAL A 7 -0.31 5.91 0.51
N ASN A 8 -0.95 5.86 1.66
CA ASN A 8 -0.37 6.29 2.92
C ASN A 8 0.32 5.10 3.57
N CYS A 9 1.62 5.24 3.82
CA CYS A 9 2.44 4.18 4.40
C CYS A 9 2.88 4.54 5.81
N TYR A 10 2.87 3.55 6.70
CA TYR A 10 3.60 3.65 7.96
C TYR A 10 5.09 3.68 7.65
N SER A 11 5.81 4.63 8.25
CA SER A 11 7.27 4.74 8.15
C SER A 11 7.83 4.84 9.55
N GLY A 12 8.07 3.68 10.19
CA GLY A 12 8.64 3.60 11.53
C GLY A 12 10.16 3.74 11.49
N HIS A 13 10.83 2.69 11.03
CA HIS A 13 12.30 2.66 10.93
C HIS A 13 12.79 2.71 9.48
N THR A 14 11.94 2.30 8.53
CA THR A 14 12.21 2.36 7.08
C THR A 14 11.11 3.13 6.37
N TYR A 15 11.48 3.92 5.37
CA TYR A 15 10.50 4.62 4.52
C TYR A 15 9.61 3.61 3.77
N ALA A 16 8.30 3.87 3.74
CA ALA A 16 7.30 3.03 3.09
C ALA A 16 7.33 1.56 3.57
N GLU A 17 7.34 1.38 4.89
CA GLU A 17 7.45 0.06 5.51
C GLU A 17 6.25 -0.83 5.20
N ARG A 18 5.03 -0.30 5.35
CA ARG A 18 3.79 -1.00 5.02
C ARG A 18 2.64 -0.01 4.72
N PRO A 19 1.72 -0.33 3.80
CA PRO A 19 0.55 0.50 3.54
C PRO A 19 -0.41 0.49 4.73
N GLN A 20 -1.02 1.64 5.03
CA GLN A 20 -2.05 1.80 6.06
C GLN A 20 -3.40 2.22 5.48
N SER A 21 -3.39 3.04 4.43
CA SER A 21 -4.59 3.40 3.68
C SER A 21 -4.23 3.77 2.24
N PHE A 22 -5.21 3.81 1.36
CA PHE A 22 -5.04 4.32 0.00
C PHE A 22 -6.29 5.04 -0.50
N LEU A 23 -6.09 6.02 -1.38
CA LEU A 23 -7.17 6.80 -1.99
C LEU A 23 -7.59 6.18 -3.32
N TRP A 24 -8.77 5.61 -3.38
CA TRP A 24 -9.33 5.01 -4.58
C TRP A 24 -10.66 5.69 -4.96
N GLN A 25 -10.71 6.26 -6.16
CA GLN A 25 -11.89 6.96 -6.69
C GLN A 25 -12.47 8.06 -5.76
N GLY A 26 -11.61 8.71 -4.97
CA GLY A 26 -12.03 9.76 -4.02
C GLY A 26 -12.43 9.24 -2.64
N THR A 27 -12.40 7.92 -2.43
CA THR A 27 -12.67 7.29 -1.14
C THR A 27 -11.36 6.77 -0.54
N GLU A 28 -11.12 7.06 0.74
CA GLU A 28 -10.01 6.47 1.49
C GLU A 28 -10.40 5.08 2.01
N TYR A 29 -9.60 4.07 1.68
CA TYR A 29 -9.73 2.71 2.18
C TYR A 29 -8.60 2.43 3.17
N LYS A 30 -8.95 1.93 4.36
CA LYS A 30 -7.97 1.48 5.34
C LYS A 30 -7.55 0.06 5.02
N VAL A 31 -6.27 -0.23 5.20
CA VAL A 31 -5.74 -1.59 5.13
C VAL A 31 -6.01 -2.24 6.49
N GLU A 32 -6.90 -3.23 6.51
CA GLU A 32 -7.19 -4.02 7.70
C GLU A 32 -6.11 -5.09 7.92
N GLU A 33 -5.74 -5.79 6.83
CA GLU A 33 -4.75 -6.86 6.85
C GLU A 33 -3.87 -6.83 5.59
N ILE A 34 -2.60 -7.22 5.74
CA ILE A 34 -1.71 -7.50 4.62
C ILE A 34 -1.64 -9.01 4.43
N GLU A 35 -2.37 -9.52 3.44
CA GLU A 35 -2.41 -10.96 3.14
C GLU A 35 -1.05 -11.46 2.62
N LYS A 36 -0.35 -10.65 1.82
CA LYS A 36 0.95 -11.02 1.24
C LYS A 36 1.82 -9.81 0.98
N ALA A 37 3.13 -9.95 1.22
CA ALA A 37 4.15 -8.98 0.81
C ALA A 37 5.26 -9.69 0.02
N TRP A 38 5.71 -9.10 -1.07
CA TRP A 38 6.82 -9.65 -1.87
C TRP A 38 7.62 -8.54 -2.56
N GLN A 39 8.76 -8.91 -3.13
CA GLN A 39 9.62 -8.01 -3.90
C GLN A 39 9.68 -8.47 -5.36
N GLU A 40 9.62 -7.52 -6.28
CA GLU A 40 9.80 -7.77 -7.71
C GLU A 40 10.57 -6.60 -8.35
N GLN A 41 11.72 -6.87 -8.98
CA GLN A 41 12.54 -5.87 -9.68
C GLN A 41 12.83 -4.61 -8.82
N GLY A 42 13.12 -4.79 -7.52
CA GLY A 42 13.38 -3.68 -6.58
C GLY A 42 12.14 -2.94 -6.08
N LYS A 43 10.93 -3.37 -6.45
CA LYS A 43 9.67 -2.84 -5.95
C LYS A 43 9.14 -3.72 -4.84
N LYS A 44 8.64 -3.09 -3.78
CA LYS A 44 7.90 -3.78 -2.71
C LYS A 44 6.42 -3.78 -3.06
N LEU A 45 5.82 -4.96 -3.08
CA LEU A 45 4.44 -5.18 -3.48
C LEU A 45 3.66 -5.80 -2.32
N PHE A 46 2.38 -5.45 -2.23
CA PHE A 46 1.50 -5.89 -1.15
C PHE A 46 0.14 -6.29 -1.71
N LYS A 47 -0.41 -7.38 -1.18
CA LYS A 47 -1.83 -7.74 -1.31
C LYS A 47 -2.49 -7.43 0.03
N VAL A 48 -3.58 -6.68 0.00
CA VAL A 48 -4.24 -6.12 1.19
C VAL A 48 -5.73 -6.47 1.21
N ILE A 49 -6.29 -6.52 2.41
CA ILE A 49 -7.73 -6.60 2.70
C ILE A 49 -8.16 -5.23 3.26
N THR A 50 -9.32 -4.74 2.83
CA THR A 50 -9.88 -3.42 3.16
C THR A 50 -11.34 -3.50 3.57
#